data_AF-A0A182XVB2-F1
#
_entry.id   AF-A0A182XVB2-F1
#
_cell.length_a   1.000
_cell.length_b   1.000
_cell.length_c   1.000
_cell.angle_alpha   90.00
_cell.angle_beta   90.00
_cell.angle_gamma   90.00
#
_symmetry.space_group_name_H-M   'P 1'
#
loop_
_entity.id
_entity.type
_entity.pdbx_description
1 polymer ?
#
loop_
_entity_poly.entity_id
_entity_poly.type
_entity_poly.pdbx_seq_one_letter_code
_entity_poly.pdbx_strand_id
1 'polypeptide(L)'
;MDEFRAYVPTHLEKVLVNETAQIKCDVSSNLTNDRILLVVWYKDNVPIYSFDTRGPHVNSPSHWKDVAILEDRANFKTTREQSRAMLVISPVQKKDAGIFRCRVDFLLSPTKNSNVNLEVVVPPDVPKIHNEAGVVLPSHAGPYEEGGDLVLICVVTGGMYPVDFFTIFQPNLPDAG
;
A
#
# COMPACT_ATOMS: atom_id res chain seq x y z
N MET A 1 -34.10 -13.03 -7.00
CA MET A 1 -33.78 -11.61 -6.74
C MET A 1 -32.45 -11.64 -6.00
N ASP A 2 -31.36 -11.71 -6.76
CA ASP A 2 -30.02 -11.53 -6.21
C ASP A 2 -29.43 -10.26 -6.82
N GLU A 3 -28.90 -9.45 -5.91
CA GLU A 3 -28.51 -8.07 -6.05
C GLU A 3 -27.29 -7.96 -6.98
N PHE A 4 -27.43 -7.21 -8.08
CA PHE A 4 -26.30 -6.77 -8.91
C PHE A 4 -25.38 -5.88 -8.06
N ARG A 5 -24.48 -6.48 -7.28
CA ARG A 5 -23.31 -5.76 -6.75
C ARG A 5 -22.41 -5.46 -7.95
N ALA A 6 -22.51 -4.23 -8.46
CA ALA A 6 -21.56 -3.71 -9.42
C ALA A 6 -20.14 -3.87 -8.86
N TYR A 7 -19.34 -4.71 -9.51
CA TYR A 7 -17.93 -4.89 -9.19
C TYR A 7 -17.22 -3.56 -9.46
N VAL A 8 -16.78 -2.87 -8.40
CA VAL A 8 -15.98 -1.65 -8.54
C VAL A 8 -14.54 -2.08 -8.86
N PRO A 9 -13.98 -1.67 -10.02
CA PRO A 9 -12.61 -2.00 -10.37
C PRO A 9 -11.65 -1.57 -9.26
N THR A 10 -10.77 -2.49 -8.86
CA THR A 10 -9.84 -2.26 -7.76
C THR A 10 -8.47 -1.88 -8.32
N HIS A 11 -8.00 -0.68 -8.02
CA HIS A 11 -6.63 -0.26 -8.37
C HIS A 11 -5.64 -0.91 -7.39
N LEU A 12 -4.49 -1.38 -7.89
CA LEU A 12 -3.47 -1.98 -7.05
C LEU A 12 -2.38 -0.96 -6.69
N GLU A 13 -2.13 -0.77 -5.40
CA GLU A 13 -1.06 0.06 -4.86
C GLU A 13 -0.12 -0.82 -4.04
N LYS A 14 1.16 -0.89 -4.41
CA LYS A 14 2.19 -1.66 -3.69
C LYS A 14 3.11 -0.71 -2.94
N VAL A 15 3.30 -0.94 -1.65
CA VAL A 15 4.12 -0.05 -0.80
C VAL A 15 4.98 -0.87 0.15
N LEU A 16 6.24 -0.48 0.32
CA LEU A 16 7.11 -1.13 1.29
C LEU A 16 6.66 -0.81 2.72
N VAL A 17 6.81 -1.77 3.63
CA VAL A 17 6.62 -1.52 5.07
C VAL A 17 7.52 -0.37 5.52
N ASN A 18 7.01 0.46 6.43
CA ASN A 18 7.63 1.70 6.92
C ASN A 18 7.74 2.86 5.91
N GLU A 19 7.32 2.68 4.66
CA GLU A 19 7.18 3.80 3.71
C GLU A 19 5.81 4.48 3.84
N THR A 20 5.45 5.28 2.84
CA THR A 20 4.23 6.09 2.80
C THR A 20 3.30 5.60 1.70
N ALA A 21 2.10 5.16 2.06
CA ALA A 21 1.05 4.84 1.09
C ALA A 21 0.23 6.08 0.75
N GLN A 22 -0.18 6.20 -0.52
CA GLN A 22 -1.06 7.26 -1.00
C GLN A 22 -2.32 6.67 -1.64
N ILE A 23 -3.35 6.45 -0.83
CA ILE A 23 -4.60 5.84 -1.29
C ILE A 23 -5.45 6.89 -2.01
N LYS A 24 -5.37 6.86 -3.34
CA LYS A 24 -6.05 7.80 -4.23
C LYS A 24 -7.55 7.60 -4.24
N CYS A 25 -8.25 8.72 -4.42
CA CYS A 25 -9.69 8.77 -4.60
C CYS A 25 -10.03 9.77 -5.70
N ASP A 26 -10.87 9.35 -6.65
CA ASP A 26 -11.36 10.21 -7.73
C ASP A 26 -12.43 11.16 -7.20
N VAL A 27 -12.07 12.45 -7.12
CA VAL A 27 -12.98 13.53 -6.73
C VAL A 27 -13.28 14.48 -7.89
N SER A 28 -13.09 14.02 -9.13
CA SER A 28 -13.44 14.80 -10.32
C SER A 28 -14.96 14.87 -10.52
N SER A 29 -15.42 16.02 -11.03
CA SER A 29 -16.79 16.24 -11.49
C SER A 29 -16.74 16.90 -12.86
N ASN A 30 -17.67 16.51 -13.75
CA ASN A 30 -17.82 17.10 -15.08
C ASN A 30 -18.85 18.25 -15.09
N LEU A 31 -19.49 18.53 -13.94
CA LEU A 31 -20.51 19.57 -13.82
C LEU A 31 -19.87 20.88 -13.36
N THR A 32 -20.29 21.99 -13.96
CA THR A 32 -19.88 23.33 -13.52
C THR A 32 -20.48 23.64 -12.16
N ASN A 33 -19.73 24.33 -11.30
CA ASN A 33 -20.13 24.72 -9.94
C ASN A 33 -20.44 23.54 -8.99
N ASP A 34 -20.01 22.34 -9.33
CA ASP A 34 -20.06 21.20 -8.42
C ASP A 34 -18.89 21.25 -7.43
N ARG A 35 -19.11 20.67 -6.23
CA ARG A 35 -18.10 20.62 -5.17
C ARG A 35 -18.26 19.37 -4.35
N ILE A 36 -17.14 18.94 -3.77
CA ILE A 36 -17.08 17.82 -2.84
C ILE A 36 -17.78 18.22 -1.54
N LEU A 37 -18.75 17.43 -1.10
CA LEU A 37 -19.40 17.60 0.20
C LEU A 37 -18.77 16.71 1.26
N LEU A 38 -18.50 15.46 0.92
CA LEU A 38 -17.98 14.47 1.86
C LEU A 38 -17.09 13.46 1.13
N VAL A 39 -15.94 13.15 1.72
CA VAL A 39 -15.13 11.99 1.33
C VAL A 39 -14.99 11.06 2.52
N VAL A 40 -15.23 9.77 2.33
CA VAL A 40 -15.07 8.75 3.37
C VAL A 40 -14.24 7.59 2.84
N TRP A 41 -13.19 7.23 3.56
CA TRP A 41 -12.44 6.00 3.32
C TRP A 41 -12.95 4.91 4.26
N TYR A 42 -13.07 3.71 3.72
CA TYR A 42 -13.39 2.50 4.43
C TYR A 42 -12.26 1.50 4.24
N LYS A 43 -11.90 0.77 5.28
CA LYS A 43 -11.08 -0.44 5.21
C LYS A 43 -11.95 -1.61 5.63
N ASP A 44 -12.05 -2.64 4.79
CA ASP A 44 -12.88 -3.82 5.09
C ASP A 44 -14.33 -3.47 5.46
N ASN A 45 -14.89 -2.46 4.77
CA ASN A 45 -16.22 -1.85 5.01
C ASN A 45 -16.40 -1.07 6.32
N VAL A 46 -15.37 -0.92 7.15
CA VAL A 46 -15.37 -0.06 8.34
C VAL A 46 -14.91 1.35 7.94
N PRO A 47 -15.64 2.44 8.26
CA PRO A 47 -15.18 3.79 7.97
C PRO A 47 -13.95 4.11 8.83
N ILE A 48 -12.88 4.60 8.22
CA ILE A 48 -11.60 4.86 8.89
C ILE A 48 -11.17 6.32 8.83
N TYR A 49 -11.70 7.09 7.88
CA TYR A 49 -11.36 8.51 7.72
C TYR A 49 -12.49 9.24 7.02
N SER A 50 -12.75 10.49 7.40
CA SER A 50 -13.65 11.39 6.67
C SER A 50 -13.12 12.81 6.52
N PHE A 51 -13.51 13.43 5.41
CA PHE A 51 -13.31 14.84 5.09
C PHE A 51 -14.67 15.44 4.74
N ASP A 52 -15.19 16.35 5.57
CA ASP A 52 -16.55 16.89 5.46
C ASP A 52 -16.52 18.41 5.27
N THR A 53 -17.14 18.91 4.20
CA THR A 53 -17.26 20.35 3.90
C THR A 53 -18.68 20.89 4.06
N ARG A 54 -19.60 20.07 4.58
CA ARG A 54 -21.00 20.44 4.81
C ARG A 54 -21.14 21.32 6.06
N GLY A 55 -22.26 22.04 6.14
CA GLY A 55 -22.63 22.82 7.33
C GLY A 55 -21.75 24.07 7.56
N PRO A 56 -21.60 24.55 8.81
CA PRO A 56 -20.87 25.80 9.14
C PRO A 56 -19.36 25.75 8.82
N HIS A 57 -18.85 24.60 8.39
CA HIS A 57 -17.46 24.31 8.05
C HIS A 57 -17.10 24.62 6.58
N VAL A 58 -17.91 25.42 5.86
CA VAL A 58 -17.65 25.79 4.46
C VAL A 58 -16.24 26.39 4.26
N ASN A 59 -15.75 27.13 5.25
CA ASN A 59 -14.44 27.78 5.21
C ASN A 59 -13.29 26.90 5.75
N SER A 60 -13.59 25.82 6.46
CA SER A 60 -12.59 24.94 7.07
C SER A 60 -13.17 23.54 7.20
N PRO A 61 -12.81 22.62 6.29
CA PRO A 61 -13.32 21.25 6.32
C PRO A 61 -13.08 20.56 7.65
N SER A 62 -14.05 19.77 8.10
CA SER A 62 -13.92 18.92 9.28
C SER A 62 -13.30 17.57 8.90
N HIS A 63 -12.51 17.03 9.81
CA HIS A 63 -11.83 15.74 9.62
C HIS A 63 -12.11 14.83 10.81
N TRP A 64 -12.34 13.56 10.51
CA TRP A 64 -12.38 12.49 11.52
C TRP A 64 -11.53 11.32 11.07
N LYS A 65 -10.91 10.63 12.03
CA LYS A 65 -10.11 9.43 11.81
C LYS A 65 -10.42 8.40 12.88
N ASP A 66 -10.42 7.13 12.50
CA ASP A 66 -10.46 6.03 13.46
C ASP A 66 -9.05 5.82 14.06
N VAL A 67 -8.90 6.20 15.33
CA VAL A 67 -7.60 6.15 16.03
C VAL A 67 -7.18 4.70 16.34
N ALA A 68 -8.12 3.75 16.43
CA ALA A 68 -7.78 2.35 16.69
C ALA A 68 -7.15 1.68 15.47
N ILE A 69 -7.51 2.14 14.27
CA ILE A 69 -7.01 1.58 13.00
C ILE A 69 -5.81 2.39 12.48
N LEU A 70 -5.96 3.71 12.39
CA LEU A 70 -5.00 4.60 11.73
C LEU A 70 -4.03 5.28 12.70
N GLU A 71 -4.33 5.26 14.01
CA GLU A 71 -3.52 5.91 15.04
C GLU A 71 -3.25 7.38 14.65
N ASP A 72 -1.99 7.81 14.69
CA ASP A 72 -1.53 9.14 14.23
C ASP A 72 -0.86 9.12 12.85
N ARG A 73 -0.96 8.01 12.12
CA ARG A 73 -0.23 7.77 10.87
C ARG A 73 -0.94 8.28 9.62
N ALA A 74 -2.20 8.68 9.75
CA ALA A 74 -3.05 9.06 8.62
C ALA A 74 -3.25 10.57 8.49
N ASN A 75 -3.05 11.08 7.28
CA ASN A 75 -3.28 12.48 6.91
C ASN A 75 -4.05 12.56 5.59
N PHE A 76 -4.83 13.63 5.42
CA PHE A 76 -5.53 13.89 4.16
C PHE A 76 -4.81 14.93 3.33
N LYS A 77 -4.64 14.64 2.04
CA LYS A 77 -4.19 15.61 1.05
C LYS A 77 -5.25 15.79 -0.03
N THR A 78 -5.63 17.04 -0.29
CA THR A 78 -6.45 17.42 -1.44
C THR A 78 -5.76 18.50 -2.24
N THR A 79 -5.71 18.35 -3.56
CA THR A 79 -5.27 19.38 -4.49
C THR A 79 -6.46 19.84 -5.31
N ARG A 80 -6.98 21.04 -4.98
CA ARG A 80 -8.15 21.63 -5.67
C ARG A 80 -7.92 21.76 -7.19
N GLU A 81 -6.67 22.03 -7.59
CA GLU A 81 -6.30 22.17 -9.01
C GLU A 81 -6.31 20.85 -9.79
N GLN A 82 -6.23 19.69 -9.11
CA GLN A 82 -6.05 18.40 -9.77
C GLN A 82 -7.20 17.41 -9.55
N SER A 83 -8.27 17.81 -8.84
CA SER A 83 -9.41 16.94 -8.50
C SER A 83 -8.96 15.60 -7.90
N ARG A 84 -7.96 15.65 -7.03
CA ARG A 84 -7.36 14.47 -6.38
C ARG A 84 -7.48 14.57 -4.87
N ALA A 85 -7.99 13.50 -4.27
CA ALA A 85 -8.03 13.27 -2.84
C ALA A 85 -7.16 12.06 -2.52
N MET A 86 -6.32 12.17 -1.50
CA MET A 86 -5.41 11.09 -1.09
C MET A 86 -5.47 10.93 0.42
N LEU A 87 -5.73 9.71 0.87
CA LEU A 87 -5.46 9.29 2.24
C LEU A 87 -4.00 8.82 2.30
N VAL A 88 -3.18 9.58 3.02
CA VAL A 88 -1.76 9.30 3.21
C VAL A 88 -1.58 8.54 4.50
N ILE A 89 -0.98 7.35 4.45
CA ILE A 89 -0.67 6.53 5.63
C ILE A 89 0.85 6.39 5.73
N SER A 90 1.44 6.83 6.84
CA SER A 90 2.89 6.79 7.07
C SER A 90 3.22 6.74 8.57
N PRO A 91 4.07 5.80 9.04
CA PRO A 91 4.61 4.67 8.29
C PRO A 91 3.55 3.59 8.02
N VAL A 92 3.65 2.90 6.88
CA VAL A 92 2.80 1.74 6.54
C VAL A 92 3.21 0.52 7.36
N GLN A 93 2.22 -0.22 7.86
CA GLN A 93 2.39 -1.46 8.62
C GLN A 93 1.77 -2.65 7.88
N LYS A 94 2.23 -3.88 8.18
CA LYS A 94 1.69 -5.13 7.59
C LYS A 94 0.15 -5.23 7.69
N LYS A 95 -0.42 -4.76 8.80
CA LYS A 95 -1.86 -4.77 9.08
C LYS A 95 -2.69 -3.81 8.21
N ASP A 96 -2.03 -2.84 7.58
CA ASP A 96 -2.69 -1.87 6.71
C ASP A 96 -3.08 -2.49 5.35
N ALA A 97 -2.49 -3.63 4.97
CA ALA A 97 -2.83 -4.33 3.74
C ALA A 97 -4.34 -4.66 3.66
N GLY A 98 -4.89 -4.59 2.45
CA GLY A 98 -6.28 -4.91 2.17
C GLY A 98 -6.97 -3.90 1.26
N ILE A 99 -8.28 -4.04 1.12
CA ILE A 99 -9.08 -3.23 0.20
C ILE A 99 -9.59 -1.98 0.93
N PHE A 100 -9.19 -0.83 0.39
CA PHE A 100 -9.70 0.49 0.74
C PHE A 100 -10.79 0.89 -0.24
N ARG A 101 -11.96 1.28 0.27
CA ARG A 101 -13.02 1.88 -0.54
C ARG A 101 -13.11 3.36 -0.21
N CYS A 102 -12.97 4.21 -1.20
CA CYS A 102 -13.32 5.62 -1.08
C CYS A 102 -14.75 5.84 -1.58
N ARG A 103 -15.53 6.62 -0.83
CA ARG A 103 -16.83 7.15 -1.23
C ARG A 103 -16.73 8.68 -1.28
N VAL A 104 -17.20 9.27 -2.37
CA VAL A 104 -17.26 10.71 -2.56
C VAL A 104 -18.70 11.12 -2.82
N ASP A 105 -19.22 12.00 -1.97
CA ASP A 105 -20.51 12.65 -2.19
C ASP A 105 -20.27 14.09 -2.68
N PHE A 106 -20.93 14.43 -3.78
CA PHE A 106 -20.88 15.74 -4.41
C PHE A 106 -22.15 16.53 -4.16
N LEU A 107 -22.12 17.83 -4.46
CA LEU A 107 -23.31 18.68 -4.38
C LEU A 107 -24.29 18.37 -5.51
N LEU A 108 -23.78 18.18 -6.73
CA LEU A 108 -24.58 18.00 -7.94
C LEU A 108 -24.37 16.63 -8.58
N SER A 109 -23.12 16.14 -8.62
CA SER A 109 -22.83 14.84 -9.23
C SER A 109 -23.32 13.67 -8.37
N PRO A 110 -23.60 12.52 -8.98
CA PRO A 110 -23.87 11.29 -8.23
C PRO A 110 -22.66 10.88 -7.40
N THR A 111 -22.92 10.17 -6.30
CA THR A 111 -21.87 9.59 -5.46
C THR A 111 -20.96 8.67 -6.26
N LYS A 112 -19.64 8.86 -6.12
CA LYS A 112 -18.62 7.97 -6.69
C LYS A 112 -18.07 7.04 -5.62
N ASN A 113 -17.79 5.80 -6.01
CA ASN A 113 -17.04 4.86 -5.19
C ASN A 113 -15.84 4.33 -5.99
N SER A 114 -14.68 4.24 -5.35
CA SER A 114 -13.48 3.66 -5.94
C SER A 114 -12.79 2.73 -4.94
N ASN A 115 -12.25 1.62 -5.42
CA ASN A 115 -11.50 0.67 -4.59
C ASN A 115 -10.00 0.73 -4.91
N VAL A 116 -9.18 0.63 -3.87
CA VAL A 116 -7.73 0.48 -3.95
C VAL A 116 -7.33 -0.72 -3.09
N ASN A 117 -6.68 -1.72 -3.67
CA ASN A 117 -6.03 -2.79 -2.93
C ASN A 117 -4.62 -2.33 -2.54
N LEU A 118 -4.39 -2.14 -1.24
CA LEU A 118 -3.07 -1.84 -0.71
C LEU A 118 -2.34 -3.15 -0.41
N GLU A 119 -1.27 -3.41 -1.14
CA GLU A 119 -0.34 -4.50 -0.87
C GLU A 119 0.87 -3.96 -0.13
N VAL A 120 1.10 -4.46 1.08
CA VAL A 120 2.26 -4.11 1.90
C VAL A 120 3.37 -5.12 1.65
N VAL A 121 4.46 -4.65 1.06
CA VAL A 121 5.65 -5.43 0.78
C VAL A 121 6.56 -5.40 2.01
N VAL A 122 7.00 -6.56 2.47
CA VAL A 122 7.95 -6.67 3.57
C VAL A 122 9.19 -7.35 3.00
N PRO A 123 10.36 -6.69 3.06
CA PRO A 123 11.60 -7.32 2.61
C PRO A 123 11.88 -8.58 3.44
N PRO A 124 12.56 -9.57 2.86
CA PRO A 124 13.06 -10.68 3.63
C PRO A 124 14.15 -10.23 4.61
N ASP A 125 14.49 -11.11 5.54
CA ASP A 125 15.64 -10.93 6.41
C ASP A 125 16.94 -11.00 5.60
N VAL A 126 18.02 -10.47 6.20
CA VAL A 126 19.35 -10.53 5.59
C VAL A 126 19.72 -12.00 5.30
N PRO A 127 20.11 -12.34 4.06
CA PRO A 127 20.51 -13.69 3.70
C PRO A 127 21.62 -14.23 4.59
N LYS A 128 21.52 -15.50 4.98
CA LYS A 128 22.56 -16.23 5.71
C LYS A 128 23.15 -17.29 4.79
N ILE A 129 24.47 -17.33 4.70
CA ILE A 129 25.16 -18.37 3.93
C ILE A 129 25.47 -19.53 4.88
N HIS A 130 25.17 -20.74 4.45
CA HIS A 130 25.45 -21.98 5.16
C HIS A 130 26.40 -22.85 4.33
N ASN A 131 27.15 -23.73 5.00
CA ASN A 131 27.85 -24.82 4.33
C ASN A 131 26.94 -26.04 4.10
N GLU A 132 27.48 -27.10 3.51
CA GLU A 132 26.79 -28.40 3.31
C GLU A 132 26.22 -29.01 4.59
N ALA A 133 26.87 -28.79 5.75
CA ALA A 133 26.41 -29.27 7.04
C ALA A 133 25.29 -28.41 7.65
N GLY A 134 24.84 -27.37 6.96
CA GLY A 134 23.81 -26.43 7.42
C GLY A 134 24.30 -25.41 8.46
N VAL A 135 25.62 -25.31 8.69
CA VAL A 135 26.21 -24.35 9.63
C VAL A 135 26.30 -22.98 8.97
N VAL A 136 25.79 -21.94 9.65
CA VAL A 136 25.90 -20.55 9.20
C VAL A 136 27.37 -20.14 9.18
N LEU A 137 27.82 -19.66 8.03
CA LEU A 137 29.17 -19.17 7.83
C LEU A 137 29.31 -17.70 8.29
N PRO A 138 30.50 -17.32 8.81
CA PRO A 138 30.84 -15.93 9.08
C PRO A 138 31.10 -15.16 7.77
N SER A 139 31.68 -13.96 7.84
CA SER A 139 31.93 -13.12 6.64
C SER A 139 32.85 -13.76 5.60
N HIS A 140 33.60 -14.79 5.98
CA HIS A 140 34.48 -15.55 5.09
C HIS A 140 34.17 -17.03 5.21
N ALA A 141 34.03 -17.68 4.06
CA ALA A 141 33.84 -19.12 3.96
C ALA A 141 35.22 -19.81 3.90
N GLY A 142 35.43 -20.85 4.71
CA GLY A 142 36.64 -21.69 4.67
C GLY A 142 37.25 -21.97 6.05
N PRO A 143 38.42 -22.63 6.08
CA PRO A 143 39.25 -23.05 4.94
C PRO A 143 38.64 -24.24 4.16
N TYR A 144 38.89 -24.29 2.85
CA TYR A 144 38.50 -25.39 1.97
C TYR A 144 39.73 -25.95 1.25
N GLU A 145 39.72 -27.25 0.98
CA GLU A 145 40.80 -27.92 0.26
C GLU A 145 40.77 -27.56 -1.23
N GLU A 146 41.94 -27.26 -1.79
CA GLU A 146 42.07 -26.98 -3.21
C GLU A 146 41.77 -28.25 -4.04
N GLY A 147 40.88 -28.13 -5.03
CA GLY A 147 40.40 -29.27 -5.83
C GLY A 147 39.27 -30.08 -5.20
N GLY A 148 38.81 -29.73 -3.99
CA GLY A 148 37.59 -30.26 -3.39
C GLY A 148 36.31 -29.57 -3.86
N ASP A 149 35.16 -30.18 -3.60
CA ASP A 149 33.84 -29.59 -3.89
C ASP A 149 33.47 -28.54 -2.85
N LEU A 150 33.00 -27.38 -3.31
CA LEU A 150 32.52 -26.28 -2.45
C LEU A 150 31.00 -26.14 -2.57
N VAL A 151 30.29 -26.33 -1.46
CA VAL A 151 28.84 -26.13 -1.37
C VAL A 151 28.52 -24.99 -0.41
N LEU A 152 27.93 -23.92 -0.96
CA LEU A 152 27.41 -22.78 -0.21
C LEU A 152 25.90 -22.66 -0.45
N ILE A 153 25.14 -22.59 0.63
CA ILE A 153 23.68 -22.54 0.61
C ILE A 153 23.24 -21.17 1.12
N CYS A 154 22.56 -20.39 0.29
CA CYS A 154 21.97 -19.12 0.70
C CYS A 154 20.55 -19.36 1.25
N VAL A 155 20.34 -19.07 2.53
CA VAL A 155 19.04 -19.18 3.19
C VAL A 155 18.53 -17.79 3.50
N VAL A 156 17.32 -17.51 3.00
CA VAL A 156 16.61 -16.25 3.20
C VAL A 156 15.29 -16.55 3.91
N THR A 157 15.06 -15.90 5.04
CA THR A 157 13.84 -16.06 5.84
C THR A 157 13.01 -14.79 5.84
N GLY A 158 11.78 -14.90 6.34
CA GLY A 158 10.91 -13.75 6.49
C GLY A 158 10.39 -13.21 5.16
N GLY A 159 10.06 -11.92 5.16
CA GLY A 159 9.42 -11.26 4.03
C GLY A 159 7.93 -11.59 3.92
N MET A 160 7.21 -10.71 3.23
CA MET A 160 5.81 -10.88 2.91
C MET A 160 5.61 -10.17 1.58
N TYR A 161 5.48 -10.96 0.53
CA TYR A 161 5.12 -10.48 -0.80
C TYR A 161 3.72 -11.02 -1.13
N PRO A 162 2.87 -10.23 -1.79
CA PRO A 162 1.66 -10.75 -2.39
C PRO A 162 2.02 -11.84 -3.41
N VAL A 163 1.21 -12.88 -3.42
CA VAL A 163 1.46 -14.28 -3.83
C VAL A 163 1.97 -14.56 -5.25
N ASP A 164 2.35 -13.56 -6.07
CA ASP A 164 2.54 -13.77 -7.52
C ASP A 164 3.96 -13.56 -8.06
N PHE A 165 4.96 -13.15 -7.26
CA PHE A 165 6.30 -12.92 -7.81
C PHE A 165 7.43 -13.37 -6.87
N PHE A 166 8.09 -14.48 -7.24
CA PHE A 166 9.48 -14.71 -6.85
C PHE A 166 10.37 -13.81 -7.72
N THR A 167 10.99 -12.79 -7.15
CA THR A 167 12.10 -12.10 -7.82
C THR A 167 13.34 -12.98 -7.69
N ILE A 168 13.78 -13.58 -8.79
CA ILE A 168 15.10 -14.22 -8.86
C ILE A 168 16.13 -13.09 -8.89
N PHE A 169 16.93 -12.96 -7.83
CA PHE A 169 18.10 -12.10 -7.85
C PHE A 169 19.16 -12.77 -8.73
N GLN A 170 19.30 -12.34 -9.98
CA GLN A 170 20.42 -12.76 -10.85
C GLN A 170 21.59 -11.80 -10.61
N PRO A 171 22.69 -12.21 -9.95
CA PRO A 171 23.76 -11.29 -9.56
C PRO A 171 24.68 -10.87 -10.72
N ASN A 172 24.47 -11.35 -11.96
CA ASN A 172 25.38 -11.09 -13.08
C ASN A 172 24.63 -11.04 -14.41
N LEU A 173 24.31 -9.84 -14.89
CA LEU A 173 24.16 -9.57 -16.32
C LEU A 173 25.43 -8.81 -16.74
N PRO A 174 26.21 -9.30 -17.71
CA PRO A 174 27.29 -8.51 -18.28
C PRO A 174 26.68 -7.31 -19.00
N ASP A 175 27.22 -6.12 -18.76
CA ASP A 175 26.90 -4.94 -19.56
C ASP A 175 27.13 -5.28 -21.04
N ALA A 176 26.05 -5.27 -21.82
CA ALA A 176 26.14 -5.39 -23.27
C ALA A 176 26.78 -4.09 -23.80
N GLY A 177 27.99 -4.21 -24.32
CA GLY A 177 28.65 -3.18 -25.12
C GLY A 177 27.99 -2.97 -26.48
#